data_AF-A0A170WKW5-F1
#
_entry.id   AF-A0A170WKW5-F1
#
_cell.length_a   1.000
_cell.length_b   1.000
_cell.length_c   1.000
_cell.angle_alpha   90.00
_cell.angle_beta   90.00
_cell.angle_gamma   90.00
#
_symmetry.space_group_name_H-M   'P 1'
#
loop_
_entity.id
_entity.type
_entity.pdbx_description
1 polymer ?
#
loop_
_entity_poly.entity_id
_entity_poly.type
_entity_poly.pdbx_seq_one_letter_code
_entity_poly.pdbx_strand_id
1 'polypeptide(L)'
;MLEQVFDSWTYRIGFDVSLPVFSPLSHLVKVNEHIKKKWLVISSQLNIHPEYTAELLQLEEDYPTELLVLEPCEEPTNSTIRCHGGGKKTYHYPHVLQRAVFCLVLRGSRLGQPTLLDALATGCIPIISAD
;
A
#
# COMPACT_ATOMS: atom_id res chain seq x y z
N MET A 1 4.42 16.67 21.81
CA MET A 1 5.69 16.37 21.11
C MET A 1 6.13 15.00 21.59
N LEU A 2 5.65 13.93 20.95
CA LEU A 2 6.04 12.55 21.27
C LEU A 2 6.65 11.96 20.01
N GLU A 3 7.93 12.27 19.80
CA GLU A 3 8.79 11.46 18.95
C GLU A 3 9.24 10.27 19.80
N GLN A 4 8.58 9.12 19.66
CA GLN A 4 9.14 7.86 20.14
C GLN A 4 9.94 7.24 19.01
N VAL A 5 11.16 7.76 18.88
CA VAL A 5 12.20 7.30 17.95
C VAL A 5 12.65 5.90 18.39
N PHE A 6 12.79 5.02 17.41
CA PHE A 6 13.31 3.64 17.50
C PHE A 6 14.31 3.39 18.65
N ASP A 7 13.99 2.43 19.53
CA ASP A 7 14.84 2.00 20.65
C ASP A 7 15.59 0.71 20.31
N SER A 8 16.92 0.81 20.15
CA SER A 8 17.80 -0.32 19.88
C SER A 8 17.82 -1.38 20.98
N TRP A 9 17.38 -1.06 22.21
CA TRP A 9 17.28 -2.02 23.31
C TRP A 9 16.08 -2.96 23.19
N THR A 10 15.05 -2.57 22.43
CA THR A 10 13.90 -3.42 22.12
C THR A 10 14.07 -4.20 20.82
N TYR A 11 14.97 -3.76 19.95
CA TYR A 11 15.32 -4.48 18.72
C TYR A 11 16.08 -5.77 19.04
N ARG A 12 15.44 -6.91 18.81
CA ARG A 12 16.05 -8.24 18.99
C ARG A 12 16.32 -8.89 17.64
N ILE A 13 17.60 -9.08 17.33
CA ILE A 13 18.03 -9.85 16.16
C ILE A 13 17.46 -11.27 16.26
N GLY A 14 16.75 -11.73 15.22
CA GLY A 14 16.12 -13.05 15.18
C GLY A 14 14.74 -13.14 15.84
N PHE A 15 14.15 -12.00 16.24
CA PHE A 15 12.79 -11.93 16.77
C PHE A 15 11.83 -11.39 15.70
N ASP A 16 11.74 -12.10 14.58
CA ASP A 16 10.81 -11.76 13.50
C ASP A 16 9.38 -12.04 13.99
N VAL A 17 8.54 -11.01 13.99
CA VAL A 17 7.11 -11.17 14.24
C VAL A 17 6.49 -11.79 13.00
N SER A 18 6.05 -13.04 13.12
CA SER A 18 5.29 -13.69 12.05
C SER A 18 4.00 -12.93 11.81
N LEU A 19 3.82 -12.38 10.62
CA LEU A 19 2.56 -11.77 10.20
C LEU A 19 1.61 -12.89 9.74
N PRO A 20 0.47 -13.13 10.42
CA PRO A 20 -0.40 -14.28 10.17
C PRO A 20 -1.32 -14.07 8.96
N VAL A 21 -0.77 -13.51 7.88
CA VAL A 21 -1.47 -13.20 6.64
C VAL A 21 -0.61 -13.74 5.51
N PHE A 22 -1.22 -14.27 4.47
CA PHE A 22 -0.51 -14.68 3.26
C PHE A 22 -0.82 -13.71 2.13
N SER A 23 0.19 -13.23 1.44
CA SER A 23 0.01 -12.58 0.14
C SER A 23 0.42 -13.55 -0.98
N PRO A 24 -0.49 -13.85 -1.93
CA PRO A 24 -0.15 -14.64 -3.11
C PRO A 24 0.70 -13.87 -4.12
N LEU A 25 0.91 -12.56 -3.95
CA LEU A 25 1.64 -11.74 -4.91
C LEU A 25 3.00 -11.26 -4.39
N SER A 26 3.20 -11.25 -3.07
CA SER A 26 4.44 -10.77 -2.45
C SER A 26 5.68 -11.54 -2.92
N HIS A 27 5.57 -12.86 -3.09
CA HIS A 27 6.68 -13.72 -3.54
C HIS A 27 7.10 -13.47 -5.00
N LEU A 28 6.25 -12.81 -5.80
CA LEU A 28 6.55 -12.48 -7.19
C LEU A 28 7.39 -11.20 -7.31
N VAL A 29 7.49 -10.43 -6.22
CA VAL A 29 8.18 -9.15 -6.22
C VAL A 29 9.65 -9.33 -5.85
N LYS A 30 10.52 -8.78 -6.69
CA LYS A 30 11.91 -8.48 -6.33
C LYS A 30 12.05 -6.97 -6.19
N VAL A 31 12.47 -6.52 -5.01
CA VAL A 31 12.70 -5.09 -4.75
C VAL A 31 13.86 -4.62 -5.61
N ASN A 32 13.65 -3.53 -6.34
CA ASN A 32 14.70 -2.84 -7.08
C ASN A 32 14.94 -1.47 -6.45
N GLU A 33 16.05 -1.35 -5.71
CA GLU A 33 16.44 -0.14 -4.98
C GLU A 33 16.72 1.06 -5.91
N HIS A 34 16.99 0.82 -7.20
CA HIS A 34 17.24 1.87 -8.18
C HIS A 34 15.97 2.50 -8.76
N ILE A 35 14.78 1.99 -8.40
CA ILE A 35 13.52 2.57 -8.83
C ILE A 35 13.33 3.92 -8.12
N LYS A 36 13.32 5.00 -8.91
CA LYS A 36 12.96 6.33 -8.39
C LYS A 36 11.52 6.34 -7.91
N LYS A 37 11.33 6.77 -6.66
CA LYS A 37 10.00 6.99 -6.07
C LYS A 37 9.37 8.19 -6.76
N LYS A 38 8.22 7.96 -7.39
CA LYS A 38 7.43 8.98 -8.08
C LYS A 38 6.38 9.59 -7.16
N TRP A 39 5.75 8.77 -6.33
CA TRP A 39 4.68 9.18 -5.43
C TRP A 39 5.17 9.21 -3.99
N LEU A 40 4.65 10.14 -3.20
CA LEU A 40 4.87 10.15 -1.77
C LEU A 40 4.06 9.02 -1.13
N VAL A 41 2.76 8.92 -1.47
CA VAL A 41 1.84 7.93 -0.91
C VAL A 41 1.09 7.22 -2.03
N ILE A 42 0.97 5.90 -1.93
CA ILE A 42 -0.01 5.11 -2.72
C ILE A 42 -1.02 4.48 -1.79
N SER A 43 -2.30 4.60 -2.13
CA SER A 43 -3.38 3.76 -1.60
C SER A 43 -3.80 2.76 -2.66
N SER A 44 -3.65 1.46 -2.40
CA SER A 44 -3.97 0.38 -3.36
C SER A 44 -4.87 -0.71 -2.81
N GLN A 45 -5.35 -0.49 -1.59
CA GLN A 45 -6.19 -1.43 -0.87
C GLN A 45 -7.57 -1.46 -1.50
N LEU A 46 -8.11 -2.68 -1.65
CA LEU A 46 -9.46 -2.89 -2.15
C LEU A 46 -10.43 -3.05 -0.98
N ASN A 47 -11.72 -2.87 -1.25
CA ASN A 47 -12.81 -3.03 -0.26
C ASN A 47 -12.65 -2.11 0.96
N ILE A 48 -12.21 -0.87 0.72
CA ILE A 48 -12.25 0.21 1.70
C ILE A 48 -13.71 0.70 1.83
N HIS A 49 -14.10 1.16 3.03
CA HIS A 49 -15.43 1.76 3.23
C HIS A 49 -15.62 2.96 2.28
N PRO A 50 -16.79 3.13 1.63
CA PRO A 50 -16.98 4.17 0.62
C PRO A 50 -16.66 5.60 1.10
N GLU A 51 -16.90 5.90 2.38
CA GLU A 51 -16.59 7.20 2.98
C GLU A 51 -15.08 7.49 2.94
N TYR A 52 -14.24 6.53 3.36
CA TYR A 52 -12.79 6.67 3.28
C TYR A 52 -12.30 6.71 1.84
N THR A 53 -12.94 5.97 0.93
CA THR A 53 -12.60 6.04 -0.50
C THR A 53 -12.87 7.44 -1.06
N ALA A 54 -14.01 8.04 -0.72
CA ALA A 54 -14.35 9.40 -1.16
C ALA A 54 -13.35 10.43 -0.61
N GLU A 55 -12.97 10.32 0.67
CA GLU A 55 -11.98 11.19 1.29
C GLU A 55 -10.58 11.03 0.65
N LEU A 56 -10.17 9.80 0.34
CA LEU A 56 -8.92 9.54 -0.38
C LEU A 56 -8.91 10.14 -1.78
N LEU A 57 -10.02 10.04 -2.51
CA LEU A 57 -10.14 10.63 -3.85
C LEU A 57 -10.10 12.16 -3.78
N GLN A 58 -10.74 12.76 -2.79
CA GLN A 58 -10.65 14.21 -2.55
C GLN A 58 -9.21 14.63 -2.23
N LEU A 59 -8.51 13.89 -1.38
CA LEU A 59 -7.09 14.15 -1.08
C LEU A 59 -6.20 13.98 -2.31
N GLU A 60 -6.52 13.05 -3.22
CA GLU A 60 -5.78 12.88 -4.47
C GLU A 60 -5.96 14.10 -5.40
N GLU A 61 -7.15 14.70 -5.42
CA GLU A 61 -7.41 15.94 -6.15
C GLU A 61 -6.61 17.12 -5.57
N ASP A 62 -6.46 17.20 -4.25
CA ASP A 62 -5.67 18.22 -3.57
C ASP A 62 -4.16 18.01 -3.78
N TYR A 63 -3.70 16.76 -3.87
CA TYR A 63 -2.28 16.39 -3.97
C TYR A 63 -1.96 15.44 -5.15
N PRO A 64 -2.24 15.84 -6.40
CA PRO A 64 -2.24 14.94 -7.57
C PRO A 64 -0.84 14.45 -7.99
N THR A 65 0.22 15.10 -7.52
CA THR A 65 1.61 14.70 -7.78
C THR A 65 2.18 13.78 -6.71
N GLU A 66 1.60 13.78 -5.51
CA GLU A 66 2.15 13.13 -4.32
C GLU A 66 1.35 11.89 -3.90
N LEU A 67 0.02 11.95 -4.01
CA LEU A 67 -0.88 10.85 -3.69
C LEU A 67 -1.35 10.18 -4.98
N LEU A 68 -1.37 8.85 -4.99
CA LEU A 68 -2.02 8.06 -6.03
C LEU A 68 -2.98 7.06 -5.37
N VAL A 69 -4.25 7.14 -5.77
CA VAL A 69 -5.30 6.21 -5.33
C VAL A 69 -5.56 5.22 -6.46
N LEU A 70 -5.49 3.94 -6.09
CA LEU A 70 -5.63 2.80 -6.97
C LEU A 70 -6.88 1.99 -6.60
N GLU A 71 -7.77 1.87 -7.56
CA GLU A 71 -9.09 1.29 -7.47
C GLU A 71 -9.14 -0.14 -8.09
N PRO A 72 -10.18 -0.93 -7.81
CA PRO A 72 -10.46 -2.12 -8.61
C PRO A 72 -10.76 -1.73 -10.07
N CYS A 73 -10.39 -2.60 -11.01
CA CYS A 73 -10.78 -2.46 -12.41
C CYS A 73 -12.15 -3.11 -12.64
N GLU A 74 -12.97 -2.54 -13.52
CA GLU A 74 -14.33 -3.03 -13.81
C GLU A 74 -14.30 -4.46 -14.39
N GLU A 75 -13.59 -4.69 -15.50
CA GLU A 75 -13.35 -6.02 -16.06
C GLU A 75 -12.04 -6.06 -16.87
N PRO A 76 -11.30 -7.19 -16.90
CA PRO A 76 -11.45 -8.39 -16.07
C PRO A 76 -10.91 -8.21 -14.65
N THR A 77 -11.45 -8.97 -13.70
CA THR A 77 -11.05 -8.97 -12.28
C THR A 77 -9.70 -9.65 -12.06
N ASN A 78 -8.63 -8.95 -12.39
CA ASN A 78 -7.26 -9.42 -12.18
C ASN A 78 -6.66 -8.81 -10.90
N SER A 79 -6.29 -9.66 -9.94
CA SER A 79 -5.67 -9.23 -8.68
C SER A 79 -4.31 -8.55 -8.86
N THR A 80 -3.63 -8.80 -9.99
CA THR A 80 -2.32 -8.21 -10.37
C THR A 80 -2.44 -6.86 -11.07
N ILE A 81 -3.65 -6.36 -11.28
CA ILE A 81 -3.88 -5.06 -11.93
C ILE A 81 -4.70 -4.17 -10.99
N ARG A 82 -4.35 -2.89 -10.99
CA ARG A 82 -5.13 -1.83 -10.35
C ARG A 82 -5.40 -0.71 -11.34
N CYS A 83 -6.50 -0.01 -11.12
CA CYS A 83 -6.96 1.06 -11.99
C CYS A 83 -6.88 2.41 -11.28
N HIS A 84 -6.88 3.50 -12.04
CA HIS A 84 -6.95 4.85 -11.51
C HIS A 84 -7.86 5.71 -12.39
N GLY A 85 -8.64 6.58 -11.76
CA GLY A 85 -9.54 7.53 -12.41
C GLY A 85 -10.66 6.83 -13.18
N GLY A 86 -11.30 5.82 -12.57
CA GLY A 86 -12.37 5.06 -13.20
C GLY A 86 -11.89 4.22 -14.39
N GLY A 87 -10.75 3.55 -14.26
CA GLY A 87 -10.23 2.64 -15.30
C GLY A 87 -9.43 3.28 -16.43
N LYS A 88 -9.22 4.60 -16.43
CA LYS A 88 -8.46 5.32 -17.48
C LYS A 88 -6.99 4.93 -17.53
N LYS A 89 -6.40 4.58 -16.39
CA LYS A 89 -5.00 4.14 -16.28
C LYS A 89 -4.93 2.85 -15.49
N THR A 90 -4.04 1.95 -15.93
CA THR A 90 -3.81 0.66 -15.29
C THR A 90 -2.38 0.57 -14.76
N TYR A 91 -2.22 -0.16 -13.66
CA TYR A 91 -0.94 -0.35 -12.97
C TYR A 91 -0.78 -1.81 -12.56
N HIS A 92 0.44 -2.33 -12.73
CA HIS A 92 0.77 -3.68 -12.27
C HIS A 92 1.01 -3.70 -10.76
N TYR A 93 0.18 -4.45 -10.06
CA TYR A 93 0.25 -4.70 -8.62
C TYR A 93 0.94 -6.05 -8.35
N PRO A 94 1.86 -6.15 -7.37
CA PRO A 94 2.28 -5.12 -6.41
C PRO A 94 3.42 -4.21 -6.92
N HIS A 95 3.91 -4.40 -8.14
CA HIS A 95 5.10 -3.72 -8.67
C HIS A 95 5.03 -2.18 -8.61
N VAL A 96 3.86 -1.60 -8.81
CA VAL A 96 3.63 -0.15 -8.73
C VAL A 96 3.98 0.43 -7.35
N LEU A 97 3.84 -0.35 -6.28
CA LEU A 97 4.15 0.09 -4.91
C LEU A 97 5.63 0.44 -4.73
N GLN A 98 6.53 -0.17 -5.53
CA GLN A 98 7.96 0.18 -5.52
C GLN A 98 8.22 1.64 -5.90
N ARG A 99 7.27 2.30 -6.57
CA ARG A 99 7.37 3.72 -6.98
C ARG A 99 6.83 4.69 -5.94
N ALA A 100 6.38 4.22 -4.78
CA ALA A 100 5.98 5.07 -3.66
C ALA A 100 6.99 5.03 -2.52
N VAL A 101 7.06 6.13 -1.76
CA VAL A 101 7.76 6.16 -0.48
C VAL A 101 6.93 5.43 0.57
N PHE A 102 5.66 5.82 0.70
CA PHE A 102 4.71 5.28 1.66
C PHE A 102 3.55 4.57 0.99
N CYS A 103 3.06 3.51 1.64
CA CYS A 103 1.88 2.77 1.23
C CYS A 103 0.84 2.84 2.33
N LEU A 104 -0.33 3.38 2.03
CA LEU A 104 -1.40 3.50 2.98
C LEU A 104 -2.07 2.13 3.17
N VAL A 105 -2.20 1.71 4.43
CA VAL A 105 -2.90 0.50 4.84
C VAL A 105 -4.02 0.94 5.78
N LEU A 106 -5.25 0.85 5.30
CA LEU A 106 -6.44 1.22 6.06
C LEU A 106 -7.05 -0.03 6.70
N ARG A 107 -7.76 0.15 7.81
CA ARG A 107 -8.66 -0.90 8.30
C ARG A 107 -9.74 -1.17 7.25
N GLY A 108 -9.69 -2.35 6.62
CA GLY A 108 -10.79 -2.80 5.78
C GLY A 108 -11.73 -3.75 6.51
N SER A 109 -12.75 -4.23 5.79
CA SER A 109 -13.83 -5.07 6.35
C SER A 109 -13.41 -6.50 6.74
N ARG A 110 -12.18 -6.93 6.39
CA ARG A 110 -11.65 -8.27 6.63
C ARG A 110 -10.39 -8.21 7.49
N LEU A 111 -10.29 -9.12 8.46
CA LEU A 111 -9.05 -9.39 9.18
C LEU A 111 -8.03 -10.01 8.22
N GLY A 112 -6.84 -9.41 8.12
CA GLY A 112 -5.70 -9.98 7.39
C GLY A 112 -5.67 -9.67 5.89
N GLN A 113 -5.59 -8.38 5.53
CA GLN A 113 -5.42 -7.99 4.13
C GLN A 113 -3.97 -8.11 3.67
N PRO A 114 -3.71 -8.62 2.45
CA PRO A 114 -2.35 -8.83 1.95
C PRO A 114 -1.60 -7.53 1.67
N THR A 115 -2.30 -6.37 1.60
CA THR A 115 -1.71 -5.07 1.27
C THR A 115 -0.55 -4.68 2.19
N LEU A 116 -0.60 -5.02 3.48
CA LEU A 116 0.51 -4.80 4.39
C LEU A 116 1.76 -5.58 3.95
N LEU A 117 1.61 -6.86 3.61
CA LEU A 117 2.71 -7.69 3.14
C LEU A 117 3.22 -7.27 1.78
N ASP A 118 2.33 -6.85 0.89
CA ASP A 118 2.69 -6.36 -0.44
C ASP A 118 3.49 -5.05 -0.36
N ALA A 119 3.13 -4.14 0.55
CA ALA A 119 3.89 -2.93 0.84
C ALA A 119 5.31 -3.28 1.34
N LEU A 120 5.40 -4.16 2.34
CA LEU A 120 6.69 -4.60 2.88
C LEU A 120 7.54 -5.30 1.82
N ALA A 121 6.97 -6.22 1.04
CA ALA A 121 7.66 -6.96 -0.03
C ALA A 121 8.13 -6.08 -1.19
N THR A 122 7.57 -4.87 -1.33
CA THR A 122 7.95 -3.91 -2.38
C THR A 122 8.87 -2.80 -1.88
N GLY A 123 9.28 -2.83 -0.60
CA GLY A 123 10.08 -1.77 0.01
C GLY A 123 9.32 -0.44 0.10
N CYS A 124 8.00 -0.50 0.20
CA CYS A 124 7.13 0.65 0.42
C CYS A 124 6.80 0.75 1.92
N ILE A 125 7.04 1.90 2.54
CA ILE A 125 6.90 2.07 4.00
C ILE A 125 5.41 2.09 4.36
N PRO A 126 4.88 1.12 5.13
CA PRO A 126 3.46 1.10 5.44
C PRO A 126 3.07 2.20 6.44
N ILE A 127 2.05 2.99 6.11
CA ILE A 127 1.34 3.85 7.06
C ILE A 127 0.04 3.15 7.41
N ILE A 128 -0.09 2.70 8.66
CA ILE A 128 -1.25 1.92 9.12
C ILE A 128 -2.21 2.85 9.85
N SER A 129 -3.43 2.98 9.32
CA SER A 129 -4.54 3.62 10.03
C SER A 129 -5.43 2.56 10.65
N ALA A 130 -5.43 2.51 11.98
CA ALA A 130 -6.15 1.54 12.79
C ALA A 130 -6.98 2.29 13.85
N ASP A 131 -8.17 2.71 13.44
CA ASP A 131 -9.26 3.11 14.35
C ASP A 131 -10.25 1.93 14.52
#